data_AF-A0A1H6FFA7-F1
#
_entry.id   AF-A0A1H6FFA7-F1
#
_cell.length_a   1.000
_cell.length_b   1.000
_cell.length_c   1.000
_cell.angle_alpha   90.00
_cell.angle_beta   90.00
_cell.angle_gamma   90.00
#
_symmetry.space_group_name_H-M   'P 1'
#
loop_
_entity.id
_entity.type
_entity.pdbx_description
1 polymer ?
#
loop_
_entity_poly.entity_id
_entity_poly.type
_entity_poly.pdbx_seq_one_letter_code
_entity_poly.pdbx_strand_id
1 'polypeptide(L)'
;MHNHSVLELSEDQKKLYKVEKIADIYPEYYLIEVKNFNDIAKDSLDEWIYFLKNEQIKENFTARGLRQAKETLDVLKMNERERHAYEYHQEQLHYEASMYESSYIAAKLEGKAEGILITAKNMKQAGIPVASIAEVTGLSIAQIEAL
;
A
#
# COMPACT_ATOMS: atom_id res chain seq x y z
N MET A 1 32.87 34.29 8.34
CA MET A 1 32.60 34.29 6.89
C MET A 1 32.09 32.89 6.54
N HIS A 2 30.78 32.71 6.39
CA HIS A 2 30.17 31.45 5.92
C HIS A 2 30.13 31.51 4.40
N ASN A 3 31.16 30.98 3.74
CA ASN A 3 31.06 30.77 2.30
C ASN A 3 30.18 29.54 2.12
N HIS A 4 29.01 29.74 1.51
CA HIS A 4 28.02 28.71 1.19
C HIS A 4 28.54 27.76 0.08
N SER A 5 29.82 27.38 0.14
CA SER A 5 30.47 26.52 -0.84
C SER A 5 29.98 25.09 -0.61
N VAL A 6 29.18 24.62 -1.56
CA VAL A 6 28.76 23.22 -1.64
C VAL A 6 29.94 22.42 -2.17
N LEU A 7 30.30 21.32 -1.48
CA LEU A 7 31.30 20.39 -1.98
C LEU A 7 30.73 19.65 -3.19
N GLU A 8 31.46 19.65 -4.31
CA GLU A 8 31.08 18.94 -5.54
C GLU A 8 31.98 17.72 -5.76
N LEU A 9 31.44 16.67 -6.39
CA LEU A 9 32.20 15.51 -6.82
C LEU A 9 33.13 15.89 -7.98
N SER A 10 34.33 15.29 -8.04
CA SER A 10 35.18 15.40 -9.22
C SER A 10 34.57 14.68 -10.43
N GLU A 11 34.97 15.05 -11.64
CA GLU A 11 34.46 14.42 -12.88
C GLU A 11 34.70 12.90 -12.92
N ASP A 12 35.79 12.42 -12.33
CA ASP A 12 36.08 10.99 -12.22
C ASP A 12 35.15 10.30 -11.20
N GLN A 13 34.83 10.98 -10.08
CA GLN A 13 33.91 10.47 -9.06
C GLN A 13 32.46 10.43 -9.58
N LYS A 14 32.00 11.43 -10.33
CA LYS A 14 30.67 11.44 -10.95
C LYS A 14 30.48 10.25 -11.90
N LYS A 15 31.51 9.93 -12.71
CA LYS A 15 31.50 8.76 -13.61
C LYS A 15 31.51 7.43 -12.86
N LEU A 16 32.26 7.34 -11.75
CA LEU A 16 32.38 6.12 -10.96
C LEU A 16 31.08 5.78 -10.20
N TYR A 17 30.49 6.77 -9.52
CA TYR A 17 29.30 6.57 -8.67
C TYR A 17 27.98 6.82 -9.40
N LYS A 18 28.00 7.32 -10.64
CA LYS A 18 26.81 7.68 -11.45
C LYS A 18 25.85 8.64 -10.74
N VAL A 19 26.40 9.54 -9.94
CA VAL A 19 25.66 10.55 -9.20
C VAL A 19 26.26 11.93 -9.46
N GLU A 20 25.43 12.95 -9.45
CA GLU A 20 25.86 14.32 -9.75
C GLU A 20 26.29 15.08 -8.48
N LYS A 21 25.70 14.75 -7.33
CA LYS A 21 25.93 15.46 -6.06
C LYS A 21 26.48 14.53 -4.99
N ILE A 22 27.32 15.08 -4.11
CA ILE A 22 27.85 14.34 -2.95
C ILE A 22 26.72 13.85 -2.04
N ALA A 23 25.63 14.63 -1.92
CA ALA A 23 24.44 14.29 -1.14
C ALA A 23 23.72 13.03 -1.63
N ASP A 24 24.00 12.57 -2.85
CA ASP A 24 23.43 11.32 -3.39
C ASP A 24 24.18 10.08 -2.86
N ILE A 25 25.41 10.24 -2.37
CA ILE A 25 26.26 9.16 -1.83
C ILE A 25 26.29 9.19 -0.31
N TYR A 26 26.39 10.38 0.28
CA TYR A 26 26.52 10.56 1.72
C TYR A 26 25.21 11.08 2.32
N PRO A 27 24.70 10.44 3.38
CA PRO A 27 23.52 10.95 4.07
C PRO A 27 23.83 12.31 4.72
N GLU A 28 22.93 13.27 4.52
CA GLU A 28 22.92 14.51 5.28
C GLU A 28 22.35 14.24 6.68
N TYR A 29 23.15 14.50 7.71
CA TYR A 29 22.72 14.39 9.10
C TYR A 29 22.29 15.76 9.63
N TYR A 30 21.03 15.88 10.01
CA TYR A 30 20.51 17.05 10.72
C TYR A 30 20.56 16.77 12.22
N LEU A 31 21.39 17.51 12.96
CA LEU A 31 21.35 17.50 14.42
C LEU A 31 20.33 18.55 14.89
N ILE A 32 19.17 18.09 15.35
CA ILE A 32 18.09 18.96 15.79
C ILE A 32 18.03 18.95 17.31
N GLU A 33 18.25 20.11 17.94
CA GLU A 33 18.07 20.28 19.38
C GLU A 33 16.61 20.57 19.70
N VAL A 34 15.84 19.49 19.87
CA VAL A 34 14.40 19.54 20.08
C VAL A 34 13.99 20.35 21.33
N LYS A 35 14.86 20.46 22.36
CA LYS A 35 14.58 21.23 23.58
C LYS A 35 14.44 22.74 23.36
N ASN A 36 15.15 23.28 22.36
CA ASN A 36 15.14 24.72 22.05
C ASN A 36 14.02 25.10 21.07
N PHE A 37 13.20 24.13 20.65
CA PHE A 37 12.05 24.38 19.81
C PHE A 37 10.93 25.06 20.62
N ASN A 38 10.40 26.16 20.10
CA ASN A 38 9.41 27.02 20.78
C ASN A 38 7.95 26.56 20.62
N ASP A 39 7.72 25.33 20.16
CA ASP A 39 6.39 24.71 19.96
C ASP A 39 5.51 25.37 18.89
N ILE A 40 6.08 26.27 18.09
CA ILE A 40 5.41 26.94 16.97
C ILE A 40 5.87 26.28 15.67
N ALA A 41 4.98 25.47 15.07
CA ALA A 41 5.23 24.86 13.77
C ALA A 41 4.79 25.79 12.63
N LYS A 42 5.73 26.15 11.74
CA LYS A 42 5.47 27.02 10.59
C LYS A 42 5.49 26.27 9.26
N ASP A 43 6.22 25.18 9.19
CA ASP A 43 6.34 24.32 8.03
C ASP A 43 6.29 22.83 8.39
N SER A 44 6.36 21.96 7.38
CA SER A 44 6.32 20.52 7.59
C SER A 44 7.48 19.96 8.42
N LEU A 45 8.65 20.60 8.39
CA LEU A 45 9.80 20.16 9.20
C LEU A 45 9.54 20.50 10.67
N ASP A 46 9.06 21.70 10.96
CA ASP A 46 8.69 22.09 12.33
C ASP A 46 7.56 21.22 12.89
N GLU A 47 6.61 20.78 12.05
CA GLU A 47 5.57 19.83 12.45
C GLU A 47 6.18 18.49 12.90
N TRP A 48 7.19 17.98 12.18
CA TRP A 48 7.96 16.80 12.58
C TRP A 48 8.72 17.04 13.89
N ILE A 49 9.37 18.18 14.05
CA ILE A 49 10.10 18.53 15.28
C ILE A 49 9.12 18.62 16.46
N TYR A 50 7.96 19.23 16.26
CA TYR A 50 6.90 19.30 17.26
C TYR A 50 6.45 17.89 17.68
N PHE A 51 6.20 17.00 16.71
CA PHE A 51 5.80 15.63 16.98
C PHE A 51 6.89 14.85 17.73
N LEU A 52 8.16 14.98 17.35
CA LEU A 52 9.29 14.32 18.04
C LEU A 52 9.48 14.83 19.48
N LYS A 53 9.15 16.10 19.74
CA LYS A 53 9.20 16.70 21.08
C LYS A 53 8.04 16.27 21.97
N ASN A 54 6.83 16.36 21.43
CA ASN A 54 5.59 16.36 22.20
C ASN A 54 4.77 15.07 22.01
N GLU A 55 5.15 14.21 21.07
CA GLU A 55 4.45 12.97 20.69
C GLU A 55 2.98 13.20 20.29
N GLN A 56 2.70 14.41 19.82
CA GLN A 56 1.36 14.88 19.48
C GLN A 56 1.33 15.48 18.08
N ILE A 57 0.20 15.28 17.41
CA ILE A 57 -0.10 15.87 16.10
C ILE A 57 -1.26 16.83 16.32
N LYS A 58 -1.09 18.11 15.95
CA LYS A 58 -2.20 19.06 15.94
C LYS A 58 -3.06 18.83 14.69
N GLU A 59 -4.35 19.12 14.78
CA GLU A 59 -5.33 18.91 13.68
C GLU A 59 -4.92 19.59 12.36
N ASN A 60 -4.21 20.71 12.45
CA ASN A 60 -3.77 21.49 11.29
C ASN A 60 -2.45 21.01 10.68
N PHE A 61 -1.83 19.94 11.19
CA PHE A 61 -0.57 19.43 10.66
C PHE A 61 -0.80 18.71 9.33
N THR A 62 0.06 19.02 8.35
CA THR A 62 -0.06 18.54 6.96
C THR A 62 1.15 17.75 6.48
N ALA A 63 2.18 17.61 7.31
CA ALA A 63 3.40 16.89 7.03
C ALA A 63 3.11 15.45 6.61
N ARG A 64 3.62 15.09 5.44
CA ARG A 64 3.47 13.74 4.88
C ARG A 64 4.16 12.73 5.80
N GLY A 65 3.47 11.62 6.09
CA GLY A 65 3.99 10.52 6.89
C GLY A 65 3.81 10.69 8.40
N LEU A 66 3.43 11.87 8.89
CA LEU A 66 3.32 12.14 10.32
C LEU A 66 2.26 11.25 11.00
N ARG A 67 1.12 11.01 10.33
CA ARG A 67 0.08 10.10 10.83
C ARG A 67 0.58 8.66 10.98
N GLN A 68 1.32 8.16 9.99
CA GLN A 68 1.91 6.81 10.04
C GLN A 68 2.95 6.70 11.16
N ALA A 69 3.75 7.75 11.37
CA ALA A 69 4.70 7.80 12.47
C ALA A 69 4.01 7.80 13.84
N LYS A 70 2.86 8.49 13.98
CA LYS A 70 2.03 8.41 15.19
C LYS A 70 1.49 7.01 15.42
N GLU A 71 0.90 6.37 14.42
CA GLU A 71 0.42 4.98 14.54
C GLU A 71 1.55 4.04 14.97
N THR A 72 2.74 4.21 14.39
CA THR A 72 3.94 3.44 14.77
C THR A 72 4.33 3.69 16.23
N LEU A 73 4.36 4.97 16.66
CA LEU A 73 4.66 5.33 18.03
C LEU A 73 3.64 4.76 19.02
N ASP A 74 2.35 4.80 18.66
CA ASP A 74 1.27 4.25 19.47
C ASP A 74 1.46 2.74 19.67
N VAL A 75 1.82 2.00 18.61
CA VAL A 75 2.15 0.56 18.68
C VAL A 75 3.43 0.29 19.49
N LEU A 76 4.44 1.16 19.42
CA LEU A 76 5.66 1.04 20.22
C LEU A 76 5.41 1.29 21.71
N LYS A 77 4.42 2.11 22.05
CA LYS A 77 4.03 2.42 23.43
C LYS A 77 3.11 1.38 24.07
N MET A 78 2.51 0.49 23.27
CA MET A 78 1.65 -0.58 23.79
C MET A 78 2.40 -1.46 24.79
N ASN A 79 1.75 -1.77 25.90
CA ASN A 79 2.22 -2.83 26.78
C ASN A 79 1.96 -4.22 26.16
N GLU A 80 2.51 -5.27 26.77
CA GLU A 80 2.42 -6.64 26.25
C GLU A 80 0.97 -7.11 26.00
N ARG A 81 0.04 -6.76 26.90
CA ARG A 81 -1.38 -7.13 26.75
C ARG A 81 -2.05 -6.37 25.61
N GLU A 82 -1.79 -5.07 25.50
CA GLU A 82 -2.31 -4.23 24.42
C GLU A 82 -1.77 -4.68 23.06
N ARG A 83 -0.47 -4.99 23.00
CA ARG A 83 0.18 -5.51 21.79
C ARG A 83 -0.42 -6.84 21.36
N HIS A 84 -0.59 -7.79 22.28
CA HIS A 84 -1.22 -9.07 21.96
C HIS A 84 -2.67 -8.90 21.48
N ALA A 85 -3.45 -8.02 22.11
CA ALA A 85 -4.82 -7.74 21.68
C ALA A 85 -4.87 -7.10 20.28
N TYR A 86 -3.94 -6.18 19.99
CA TYR A 86 -3.80 -5.56 18.68
C TYR A 86 -3.42 -6.58 17.60
N GLU A 87 -2.41 -7.41 17.85
CA GLU A 87 -1.95 -8.46 16.92
C GLU A 87 -3.07 -9.47 16.64
N TYR A 88 -3.78 -9.91 17.67
CA TYR A 88 -4.95 -10.79 17.52
C TYR A 88 -6.04 -10.13 16.66
N HIS A 89 -6.33 -8.85 16.88
CA HIS A 89 -7.31 -8.13 16.06
C HIS A 89 -6.87 -8.04 14.58
N GLN A 90 -5.59 -7.78 14.31
CA GLN A 90 -5.08 -7.80 12.93
C GLN A 90 -5.20 -9.19 12.29
N GLU A 91 -4.90 -10.25 13.04
CA GLU A 91 -5.06 -11.64 12.59
C GLU A 91 -6.52 -11.95 12.23
N GLN A 92 -7.47 -11.53 13.06
CA GLN A 92 -8.90 -11.71 12.78
C GLN A 92 -9.33 -10.99 11.49
N LEU A 93 -8.89 -9.74 11.27
CA LEU A 93 -9.20 -9.02 10.03
C LEU A 93 -8.63 -9.73 8.79
N HIS A 94 -7.40 -10.25 8.88
CA HIS A 94 -6.81 -11.03 7.79
C HIS A 94 -7.57 -12.33 7.53
N TYR A 95 -7.99 -13.02 8.59
CA TYR A 95 -8.78 -14.22 8.48
C TYR A 95 -10.14 -13.93 7.84
N GLU A 96 -10.84 -12.89 8.27
CA GLU A 96 -12.13 -12.46 7.69
C GLU A 96 -12.00 -12.10 6.20
N ALA A 97 -10.96 -11.36 5.83
CA ALA A 97 -10.69 -11.03 4.43
C ALA A 97 -10.45 -12.30 3.58
N SER A 98 -9.66 -13.23 4.12
CA SER A 98 -9.38 -14.53 3.46
C SER A 98 -10.64 -15.38 3.33
N MET A 99 -11.49 -15.40 4.35
CA MET A 99 -12.77 -16.09 4.34
C MET A 99 -13.73 -15.47 3.32
N TYR A 100 -13.79 -14.14 3.22
CA TYR A 100 -14.61 -13.46 2.24
C TYR A 100 -14.16 -13.76 0.81
N GLU A 101 -12.86 -13.70 0.54
CA GLU A 101 -12.30 -14.01 -0.77
C GLU A 101 -12.54 -15.48 -1.15
N SER A 102 -12.23 -16.42 -0.25
CA SER A 102 -12.41 -17.85 -0.52
C SER A 102 -13.88 -18.26 -0.64
N SER A 103 -14.78 -17.76 0.20
CA SER A 103 -16.18 -18.20 0.19
C SER A 103 -17.02 -17.43 -0.83
N TYR A 104 -17.05 -16.10 -0.75
CA TYR A 104 -17.97 -15.30 -1.56
C TYR A 104 -17.47 -15.14 -2.99
N ILE A 105 -16.19 -14.84 -3.20
CA ILE A 105 -15.66 -14.63 -4.55
C ILE A 105 -15.61 -15.95 -5.31
N ALA A 106 -15.11 -17.03 -4.70
CA ALA A 106 -15.10 -18.34 -5.35
C ALA A 106 -16.52 -18.81 -5.69
N ALA A 107 -17.47 -18.76 -4.75
CA ALA A 107 -18.86 -19.16 -5.01
C ALA A 107 -19.53 -18.32 -6.11
N LYS A 108 -19.23 -17.01 -6.17
CA LYS A 108 -19.75 -16.14 -7.24
C LYS A 108 -19.15 -16.46 -8.60
N LEU A 109 -17.85 -16.79 -8.65
CA LEU A 109 -17.18 -17.22 -9.89
C LEU A 109 -17.71 -18.57 -10.37
N GLU A 110 -17.85 -19.54 -9.46
CA GLU A 110 -18.44 -20.85 -9.74
C GLU A 110 -19.88 -20.71 -10.23
N GLY A 111 -20.74 -19.97 -9.52
CA GLY A 111 -22.12 -19.75 -9.93
C GLY A 111 -22.25 -19.05 -11.29
N LYS A 112 -21.33 -18.13 -11.62
CA LYS A 112 -21.28 -17.53 -12.96
C LYS A 112 -20.88 -18.55 -14.03
N ALA A 113 -19.86 -19.38 -13.75
CA ALA A 113 -19.42 -20.42 -14.67
C ALA A 113 -20.53 -21.47 -14.91
N GLU A 114 -21.17 -21.95 -13.85
CA GLU A 114 -22.32 -22.86 -13.93
C GLU A 114 -23.49 -22.24 -14.70
N GLY A 115 -23.81 -20.97 -14.43
CA GLY A 115 -24.85 -20.24 -15.16
C GLY A 115 -24.57 -20.18 -16.67
N ILE A 116 -23.32 -19.90 -17.06
CA ILE A 116 -22.91 -19.90 -18.47
C ILE A 116 -23.07 -21.29 -19.09
N LEU A 117 -22.66 -22.36 -18.40
CA LEU A 117 -22.81 -23.74 -18.88
C LEU A 117 -24.28 -24.15 -19.04
N ILE A 118 -25.13 -23.80 -18.08
CA ILE A 118 -26.58 -24.06 -18.14
C ILE A 118 -27.20 -23.30 -19.32
N THR A 119 -26.85 -22.02 -19.51
CA THR A 119 -27.33 -21.23 -20.65
C THR A 119 -26.87 -21.84 -21.98
N ALA A 120 -25.59 -22.21 -22.11
CA ALA A 120 -25.06 -22.83 -23.31
C ALA A 120 -25.78 -24.15 -23.65
N LYS A 121 -26.03 -24.98 -22.63
CA LYS A 121 -26.79 -26.24 -22.79
C LYS A 121 -28.22 -25.99 -23.27
N ASN A 122 -28.91 -25.02 -22.68
CA ASN A 122 -30.28 -24.66 -23.09
C ASN A 122 -30.31 -24.10 -24.52
N MET A 123 -29.33 -23.27 -24.90
CA MET A 123 -29.19 -22.75 -26.26
C MET A 123 -28.95 -23.85 -27.30
N LYS A 124 -28.10 -24.83 -26.96
CA LYS A 124 -27.84 -26.01 -27.80
C LYS A 124 -29.12 -26.84 -28.00
N GLN A 125 -29.87 -27.07 -26.92
CA GLN A 125 -31.17 -27.76 -26.98
C GLN A 125 -32.22 -26.98 -27.79
N ALA A 126 -32.16 -25.65 -27.79
CA ALA A 126 -33.00 -24.80 -28.63
C ALA A 126 -32.58 -24.76 -30.11
N GLY A 127 -31.54 -25.50 -30.50
CA GLY A 127 -31.07 -25.59 -31.89
C GLY A 127 -30.24 -24.39 -32.35
N ILE A 128 -29.73 -23.56 -31.43
CA ILE A 128 -28.86 -22.44 -31.78
C ILE A 128 -27.50 -22.99 -32.28
N PRO A 129 -26.95 -22.46 -33.38
CA PRO A 129 -25.65 -22.89 -33.90
C PRO A 129 -24.53 -22.77 -32.86
N VAL A 130 -23.67 -23.80 -32.78
CA VAL A 130 -22.56 -23.88 -31.82
C VAL A 130 -21.62 -22.67 -31.92
N ALA A 131 -21.39 -22.17 -33.15
CA ALA A 131 -20.58 -20.97 -33.37
C ALA A 131 -21.15 -19.72 -32.68
N SER A 132 -22.47 -19.53 -32.73
CA SER A 132 -23.15 -18.41 -32.07
C SER A 132 -23.17 -18.56 -30.54
N ILE A 133 -23.29 -19.80 -30.05
CA ILE A 133 -23.19 -20.08 -28.61
C ILE A 133 -21.78 -19.74 -28.11
N ALA A 134 -20.73 -20.14 -28.83
CA ALA A 134 -19.34 -19.86 -28.48
C ALA A 134 -19.07 -18.35 -28.39
N GLU A 135 -19.57 -17.58 -29.35
CA GLU A 135 -19.42 -16.12 -29.38
C GLU A 135 -20.07 -15.44 -28.18
N VAL A 136 -21.29 -15.84 -27.80
CA VAL A 136 -22.06 -15.18 -26.72
C VAL A 136 -21.63 -15.64 -25.33
N THR A 137 -21.24 -16.90 -25.19
CA THR A 137 -20.88 -17.50 -23.88
C THR A 137 -19.38 -17.42 -23.56
N GLY A 138 -18.53 -17.20 -24.57
CA GLY A 138 -17.08 -17.26 -24.46
C GLY A 138 -16.51 -18.66 -24.26
N LEU A 139 -17.35 -19.71 -24.32
CA LEU A 139 -16.90 -21.10 -24.28
C LEU A 139 -16.29 -21.51 -25.62
N SER A 140 -15.32 -22.42 -25.58
CA SER A 140 -14.80 -23.04 -26.79
C SER A 140 -15.86 -23.95 -27.44
N ILE A 141 -15.76 -24.10 -28.76
CA ILE A 141 -16.63 -25.01 -29.53
C ILE A 141 -16.57 -26.43 -28.96
N ALA A 142 -15.37 -26.93 -28.63
CA ALA A 142 -15.18 -28.25 -28.03
C ALA A 142 -15.91 -28.41 -26.68
N GLN A 143 -15.91 -27.37 -25.83
CA GLN A 143 -16.66 -27.38 -24.58
C GLN A 143 -18.17 -27.45 -24.83
N ILE A 144 -18.69 -26.71 -25.81
CA ILE A 144 -20.13 -26.70 -26.15
C ILE A 144 -20.58 -28.01 -26.79
N GLU A 145 -19.73 -28.62 -27.62
CA GLU A 145 -20.00 -29.93 -28.23
C GLU A 145 -20.11 -31.04 -27.17
N ALA A 146 -19.35 -30.93 -26.08
CA ALA A 146 -19.38 -31.87 -24.96
C ALA A 146 -20.57 -31.71 -23.98
N LEU A 147 -21.33 -30.59 -24.05
CA LEU A 147 -22.51 -30.31 -23.19
C LEU A 147 -23.79 -31.04 -23.63
#